data_AF-A0A6J3CAK7-F1
#
_entry.id   AF-A0A6J3CAK7-F1
#
_cell.length_a   1.000
_cell.length_b   1.000
_cell.length_c   1.000
_cell.angle_alpha   90.00
_cell.angle_beta   90.00
_cell.angle_gamma   90.00
#
_symmetry.space_group_name_H-M   'P 1'
#
loop_
_entity.id
_entity.type
_entity.pdbx_description
1 polymer ?
#
loop_
_entity_poly.entity_id
_entity_poly.type
_entity_poly.pdbx_seq_one_letter_code
_entity_poly.pdbx_strand_id
1 'polypeptide(L)'
;MYTLYFSTSASNSAAYTLLGESCSAHARGRSMLLCNCSLMCSQAVVAVLAYPILPLKFTYWIDFLGINYRPWRLLALVMAIPCAATACLLQLFHESPKFLATQGKYKEALSVLKNIYACNTGKSGDNYP
;
A
#
# COMPACT_ATOMS: atom_id res chain seq x y z
N MET A 1 8.99 -13.84 -16.75
CA MET A 1 7.64 -14.05 -16.18
C MET A 1 7.70 -14.51 -14.72
N TYR A 2 8.50 -15.53 -14.39
CA TYR A 2 8.70 -16.03 -13.02
C TYR A 2 9.17 -14.97 -11.99
N THR A 3 10.07 -14.07 -12.39
CA THR A 3 10.58 -12.99 -11.51
C THR A 3 9.50 -11.99 -11.11
N LEU A 4 8.57 -11.65 -12.02
CA LEU A 4 7.47 -10.73 -11.72
C LEU A 4 6.46 -11.36 -10.74
N TYR A 5 6.11 -12.63 -10.94
CA TYR A 5 5.23 -13.34 -10.02
C TYR A 5 5.84 -13.50 -8.63
N PHE A 6 7.15 -13.72 -8.56
CA PHE A 6 7.88 -13.79 -7.29
C PHE A 6 7.79 -12.46 -6.52
N SER A 7 8.06 -11.34 -7.18
CA SER A 7 7.99 -10.00 -6.55
C SER A 7 6.59 -9.64 -6.05
N THR A 8 5.54 -9.95 -6.81
CA THR A 8 4.15 -9.67 -6.39
C THR A 8 3.75 -10.52 -5.18
N SER A 9 4.16 -11.79 -5.16
CA SER A 9 3.84 -12.71 -4.05
C SER A 9 4.56 -12.29 -2.76
N ALA A 10 5.83 -11.91 -2.87
CA ALA A 10 6.63 -11.41 -1.74
C ALA A 10 6.03 -10.12 -1.16
N SER A 11 5.63 -9.17 -2.02
CA SER A 11 5.05 -7.90 -1.58
C SER A 11 3.74 -8.08 -0.81
N ASN A 12 2.86 -8.97 -1.30
CA ASN A 12 1.61 -9.30 -0.63
C ASN A 12 1.86 -9.95 0.74
N SER A 13 2.82 -10.89 0.81
CA SER A 13 3.18 -11.57 2.07
C SER A 13 3.71 -10.60 3.12
N ALA A 14 4.58 -9.66 2.72
CA ALA A 14 5.10 -8.63 3.61
C ALA A 14 3.97 -7.73 4.17
N ALA A 15 3.05 -7.28 3.31
CA ALA A 15 1.91 -6.45 3.72
C ALA A 15 0.99 -7.17 4.71
N TYR A 16 0.67 -8.45 4.46
CA TYR A 16 -0.16 -9.26 5.37
C TYR A 16 0.53 -9.50 6.71
N THR A 17 1.85 -9.71 6.71
CA THR A 17 2.63 -9.90 7.93
C THR A 17 2.64 -8.63 8.76
N LEU A 18 2.91 -7.47 8.14
CA LEU A 18 2.90 -6.17 8.80
C LEU A 18 1.54 -5.82 9.43
N LEU A 19 0.45 -6.03 8.68
CA LEU A 19 -0.91 -5.84 9.18
C LEU A 19 -1.25 -6.80 10.32
N GLY A 20 -0.83 -8.07 10.20
CA GLY A 20 -1.04 -9.08 11.22
C GLY A 20 -0.27 -8.82 12.52
N GLU A 21 0.87 -8.15 12.44
CA GLU A 21 1.65 -7.72 13.60
C GLU A 21 1.11 -6.45 14.26
N SER A 22 0.58 -5.53 13.45
CA SER A 22 0.08 -4.21 13.88
C SER A 22 -1.34 -4.25 14.47
N CYS A 23 -2.17 -5.24 14.10
CA CYS A 23 -3.52 -5.39 14.63
C CYS A 23 -3.59 -6.30 15.86
N SER A 24 -4.45 -5.95 16.83
CA SER A 24 -4.77 -6.81 17.98
C SER A 24 -5.52 -8.08 17.53
N ALA A 25 -5.40 -9.17 18.29
CA ALA A 25 -5.97 -10.47 17.93
C ALA A 25 -7.48 -10.43 17.62
N HIS A 26 -8.21 -9.51 18.26
CA HIS A 26 -9.65 -9.33 18.06
C HIS A 26 -10.00 -8.61 16.74
N ALA A 27 -9.17 -7.65 16.30
CA ALA A 27 -9.40 -6.89 15.08
C ALA A 27 -8.69 -7.48 13.84
N ARG A 28 -7.70 -8.35 14.04
CA ARG A 28 -6.86 -8.92 12.99
C ARG A 28 -7.66 -9.56 11.85
N GLY A 29 -8.66 -10.38 12.17
CA GLY A 29 -9.50 -11.03 11.14
C GLY A 29 -10.23 -10.03 10.24
N ARG A 30 -10.77 -8.96 10.83
CA ARG A 30 -11.46 -7.89 10.09
C ARG A 30 -10.48 -7.07 9.24
N SER A 31 -9.34 -6.70 9.79
CA SER A 31 -8.31 -5.92 9.06
C SER A 31 -7.73 -6.70 7.88
N MET A 32 -7.44 -8.00 8.07
CA MET A 32 -6.94 -8.87 6.99
C MET A 32 -7.99 -9.05 5.88
N LEU A 33 -9.27 -9.20 6.24
CA LEU A 33 -10.36 -9.27 5.27
C LEU A 33 -10.48 -7.98 4.46
N LEU A 34 -10.50 -6.82 5.14
CA LEU A 34 -10.58 -5.50 4.49
C LEU A 34 -9.40 -5.26 3.54
N CYS A 35 -8.18 -5.65 3.93
CA CYS A 35 -7.01 -5.60 3.07
C CYS A 35 -7.20 -6.45 1.80
N ASN A 36 -7.65 -7.71 1.95
CA ASN A 36 -7.87 -8.59 0.81
C ASN A 36 -8.99 -8.08 -0.12
N CYS A 37 -10.08 -7.55 0.44
CA CYS A 37 -11.13 -6.89 -0.34
C CYS A 37 -10.58 -5.71 -1.14
N SER A 38 -9.74 -4.88 -0.51
CA SER A 38 -9.12 -3.72 -1.18
C SER A 38 -8.19 -4.14 -2.32
N LEU A 39 -7.41 -5.21 -2.13
CA LEU A 39 -6.56 -5.78 -3.18
C LEU A 39 -7.40 -6.30 -4.36
N MET A 40 -8.49 -7.02 -4.10
CA MET A 40 -9.40 -7.49 -5.16
C MET A 40 -10.05 -6.33 -5.91
N CYS A 41 -10.54 -5.30 -5.19
CA CYS A 41 -11.09 -4.09 -5.79
C CYS A 41 -10.07 -3.37 -6.66
N SER A 42 -8.81 -3.29 -6.25
CA SER A 42 -7.75 -2.66 -7.05
C SER A 42 -7.56 -3.34 -8.40
N GLN A 43 -7.61 -4.68 -8.45
CA GLN A 43 -7.51 -5.44 -9.71
C GLN A 43 -8.70 -5.16 -10.63
N ALA A 44 -9.91 -5.04 -10.06
CA ALA A 44 -11.11 -4.70 -10.81
C ALA A 44 -11.02 -3.27 -11.40
N VAL A 45 -10.55 -2.29 -10.62
CA VAL A 45 -10.33 -0.91 -11.09
C VAL A 45 -9.32 -0.88 -12.24
N VAL A 46 -8.22 -1.63 -12.12
CA VAL A 46 -7.22 -1.75 -13.20
C VAL A 46 -7.85 -2.29 -14.48
N ALA A 47 -8.66 -3.35 -14.38
CA ALA A 47 -9.34 -3.94 -15.53
C ALA A 47 -10.33 -2.97 -16.20
N VAL A 48 -11.11 -2.23 -15.38
CA VAL A 48 -12.07 -1.22 -15.86
C VAL A 48 -11.36 -0.07 -16.56
N LEU A 49 -10.20 0.38 -16.05
CA LEU A 49 -9.39 1.42 -16.69
C LEU A 49 -8.68 0.90 -17.95
N ALA A 50 -8.23 -0.35 -17.95
CA ALA A 50 -7.55 -0.97 -19.09
C ALA A 50 -8.49 -1.17 -20.28
N TYR A 51 -9.76 -1.54 -20.04
CA TYR A 51 -10.73 -1.84 -21.08
C TYR A 51 -10.95 -0.72 -22.12
N PRO A 52 -11.14 0.56 -21.76
CA PRO A 52 -11.19 1.65 -22.73
C PRO A 52 -9.82 2.06 -23.23
N ILE A 53 -8.74 1.96 -22.43
CA ILE A 53 -7.40 2.47 -22.81
C ILE A 53 -6.70 1.59 -23.85
N LEU A 54 -6.88 0.27 -23.82
CA LEU A 54 -6.25 -0.65 -24.77
C LEU A 54 -6.75 -0.55 -26.23
N PRO A 55 -8.06 -0.41 -26.53
CA PRO A 55 -8.55 -0.29 -27.90
C PRO A 55 -8.31 1.08 -28.53
N LEU A 56 -7.87 2.08 -27.75
CA LEU A 56 -7.50 3.41 -28.26
C LEU A 56 -6.30 3.27 -29.21
N LYS A 57 -6.48 3.39 -30.52
CA LYS A 57 -5.38 3.41 -31.51
C LYS A 57 -4.71 4.78 -31.65
N PHE A 58 -4.49 5.51 -30.55
CA PHE A 58 -3.78 6.78 -30.61
C PHE A 58 -2.28 6.53 -30.77
N THR A 59 -1.75 6.89 -31.94
CA THR A 59 -0.31 7.07 -32.16
C THR A 59 -0.08 8.56 -32.31
N TYR A 60 0.14 9.26 -31.19
CA TYR A 60 0.53 10.66 -31.22
C TYR A 60 2.04 10.76 -31.28
N TRP A 61 2.54 11.45 -32.30
CA TRP A 61 3.95 11.82 -32.40
C TRP A 61 4.16 13.04 -31.49
N ILE A 62 5.00 12.89 -30.47
CA ILE A 62 5.38 14.01 -29.59
C ILE A 62 6.76 14.47 -30.02
N ASP A 63 6.82 15.56 -30.79
CA ASP A 63 8.07 16.11 -31.35
C ASP A 63 9.11 16.48 -30.28
N PHE A 64 8.66 16.84 -29.08
CA PHE A 64 9.54 17.19 -27.97
C PHE A 64 10.34 15.99 -27.41
N LEU A 65 9.83 14.76 -27.54
CA LEU A 65 10.44 13.56 -26.94
C LEU A 65 10.95 12.55 -27.97
N GLY A 66 10.70 12.76 -29.27
CA GLY A 66 11.13 11.86 -30.35
C GLY A 66 10.57 10.43 -30.24
N ILE A 67 9.48 10.23 -29.50
CA ILE A 67 8.92 8.90 -29.22
C ILE A 67 7.44 8.87 -29.61
N ASN A 68 7.04 7.78 -30.28
CA ASN A 68 5.65 7.47 -30.56
C ASN A 68 4.90 7.17 -29.25
N TYR A 69 3.96 8.03 -28.87
CA TYR A 69 3.18 7.84 -27.65
C TYR A 69 2.16 6.73 -27.87
N ARG A 70 2.37 5.57 -27.22
CA ARG A 70 1.49 4.41 -27.30
C ARG A 70 0.54 4.36 -26.10
N PRO A 71 -0.70 3.86 -26.27
CA PRO A 71 -1.73 3.83 -25.22
C PRO A 71 -1.30 3.11 -23.93
N TRP A 72 -0.45 2.09 -24.03
CA TRP A 72 0.06 1.36 -22.87
C TRP A 72 0.92 2.23 -21.94
N ARG A 73 1.58 3.30 -22.45
CA ARG A 73 2.34 4.26 -21.61
C ARG A 73 1.41 5.12 -20.78
N LEU A 74 0.26 5.50 -21.34
CA LEU A 74 -0.80 6.20 -20.61
C LEU A 74 -1.34 5.30 -19.49
N LEU A 75 -1.58 4.03 -19.77
CA LEU A 75 -1.99 3.07 -18.75
C LEU A 75 -0.95 2.98 -17.63
N ALA A 76 0.34 2.86 -17.97
CA ALA A 76 1.41 2.81 -16.98
C ALA A 76 1.49 4.09 -16.11
N LEU A 77 1.30 5.28 -16.70
CA LEU A 77 1.27 6.54 -15.95
C LEU A 77 0.05 6.64 -15.04
N VAL A 78 -1.13 6.26 -15.53
CA VAL A 78 -2.35 6.24 -14.71
C VAL A 78 -2.20 5.29 -13.52
N MET A 79 -1.57 4.14 -13.72
CA MET A 79 -1.28 3.18 -12.64
C MET A 79 -0.16 3.64 -11.70
N ALA A 80 0.75 4.50 -12.17
CA ALA A 80 1.81 5.06 -11.33
C ALA A 80 1.28 6.07 -10.30
N ILE A 81 0.18 6.77 -10.58
CA ILE A 81 -0.44 7.75 -9.66
C ILE A 81 -0.85 7.10 -8.32
N PRO A 82 -1.68 6.04 -8.27
CA PRO A 82 -2.02 5.40 -7.02
C PRO A 82 -0.81 4.76 -6.35
N CYS A 83 0.16 4.25 -7.12
CA CYS A 83 1.40 3.70 -6.57
C CYS A 83 2.23 4.78 -5.84
N ALA A 84 2.37 5.97 -6.45
CA ALA A 84 3.02 7.11 -5.83
C ALA A 84 2.26 7.60 -4.59
N ALA A 85 0.92 7.67 -4.66
CA ALA A 85 0.10 8.01 -3.50
C ALA A 85 0.29 7.01 -2.35
N THR A 86 0.33 5.71 -2.64
CA THR A 86 0.62 4.68 -1.63
C THR A 86 2.03 4.82 -1.07
N ALA A 87 3.03 5.14 -1.88
CA ALA A 87 4.40 5.36 -1.40
C ALA A 87 4.48 6.56 -0.43
N CYS A 88 3.81 7.67 -0.75
CA CYS A 88 3.70 8.82 0.16
C CYS A 88 2.96 8.46 1.46
N LEU A 89 1.87 7.68 1.37
CA LEU A 89 1.13 7.23 2.56
C LEU A 89 1.95 6.27 3.42
N LEU A 90 2.74 5.38 2.81
CA LEU A 90 3.66 4.50 3.55
C LEU A 90 4.71 5.29 4.32
N GLN A 91 5.19 6.42 3.80
CA GLN A 91 6.13 7.28 4.53
C GLN A 91 5.51 7.91 5.80
N LEU A 92 4.19 8.09 5.83
CA LEU A 92 3.44 8.56 6.99
C LEU A 92 3.02 7.42 7.93
N PHE A 93 3.08 6.18 7.47
CA PHE A 93 2.73 5.00 8.26
C PHE A 93 3.89 4.66 9.20
N HIS A 94 3.65 4.74 10.51
CA HIS A 94 4.66 4.36 11.49
C HIS A 94 4.92 2.86 11.41
N GLU A 95 6.20 2.49 11.48
CA GLU A 95 6.65 1.10 11.52
C GLU A 95 5.97 0.29 12.63
N SER A 96 5.85 -1.03 12.41
CA SER A 96 5.23 -1.94 13.37
C SER A 96 5.90 -1.78 14.76
N PRO A 97 5.14 -1.48 15.84
CA PRO A 97 5.72 -1.27 17.17
C PRO A 97 6.45 -2.52 17.69
N LYS A 98 6.10 -3.71 17.21
CA LYS A 98 6.83 -4.96 17.49
C LYS A 98 8.17 -5.05 16.76
N PHE A 99 8.26 -4.53 15.55
CA PHE A 99 9.51 -4.45 14.80
C PHE A 99 10.49 -3.48 15.48
N LEU A 100 9.99 -2.30 15.88
CA LEU A 100 10.77 -1.32 16.66
C LEU A 100 11.28 -1.90 17.99
N ALA A 101 10.46 -2.71 18.69
CA ALA A 101 10.87 -3.40 19.90
C ALA A 101 11.96 -4.47 19.65
N THR A 102 11.87 -5.22 18.55
CA THR A 102 12.87 -6.24 18.16
C THR A 102 14.20 -5.61 17.75
N GLN A 103 14.17 -4.40 17.17
CA GLN A 103 15.36 -3.61 16.85
C GLN A 103 16.00 -2.92 18.07
N GLY A 104 15.48 -3.13 19.29
CA GLY A 104 16.01 -2.52 20.52
C GLY A 104 15.59 -1.06 20.73
N LYS A 105 14.71 -0.52 19.88
CA LYS A 105 14.21 0.87 19.96
C LYS A 105 12.94 0.97 20.81
N TYR A 106 13.03 0.51 22.05
CA TYR A 106 11.88 0.41 22.96
C TYR A 106 11.17 1.75 23.25
N LYS A 107 11.91 2.87 23.30
CA LYS A 107 11.33 4.20 23.53
C LYS A 107 10.42 4.64 22.37
N GLU A 108 10.85 4.36 21.14
CA GLU A 108 10.12 4.71 19.91
C GLU A 108 8.90 3.80 19.73
N ALA A 109 9.05 2.51 20.04
CA ALA A 109 7.94 1.55 20.10
C ALA A 109 6.86 2.01 21.10
N LEU A 110 7.26 2.47 22.29
CA LEU A 110 6.33 2.93 23.32
C LEU A 110 5.59 4.22 22.90
N SER A 111 6.27 5.16 22.22
CA SER A 111 5.61 6.36 21.69
C SER A 111 4.58 6.04 20.60
N VAL A 112 4.89 5.11 19.69
CA VAL A 112 3.95 4.66 18.66
C VAL A 112 2.74 3.98 19.29
N LEU A 113 2.96 3.16 20.32
CA LEU A 113 1.91 2.45 21.03
C LEU A 113 0.99 3.40 21.83
N LYS A 114 1.55 4.43 22.47
CA LYS A 114 0.81 5.53 23.10
C LYS A 114 -0.06 6.28 22.08
N ASN A 115 0.47 6.56 20.90
CA ASN A 115 -0.25 7.26 19.84
C ASN A 115 -1.40 6.41 19.26
N ILE A 116 -1.16 5.12 19.04
CA ILE A 116 -2.19 4.16 18.62
C ILE A 116 -3.27 4.04 19.70
N TYR A 117 -2.89 3.97 20.98
CA TYR A 117 -3.85 3.93 22.09
C TYR A 117 -4.70 5.19 22.14
N ALA A 118 -4.10 6.37 22.01
CA ALA A 118 -4.81 7.65 21.99
C ALA A 118 -5.79 7.75 20.80
N CYS A 119 -5.37 7.33 19.60
CA CYS A 119 -6.25 7.27 18.43
C CYS A 119 -7.41 6.28 18.60
N ASN A 120 -7.19 5.12 19.23
CA ASN A 120 -8.24 4.10 19.39
C ASN A 120 -9.20 4.37 20.55
N THR A 121 -8.74 4.99 21.64
CA THR A 121 -9.57 5.22 22.85
C THR A 121 -10.00 6.67 23.03
N GLY A 122 -9.43 7.62 22.29
CA GLY A 122 -9.66 9.06 22.47
C GLY A 122 -9.12 9.63 23.79
N LYS A 123 -8.33 8.85 24.55
CA LYS A 123 -7.73 9.24 25.83
C LYS A 123 -6.27 9.64 25.63
N SER A 124 -5.72 10.50 26.49
CA SER A 124 -4.31 10.90 26.41
C SER A 124 -3.37 9.70 26.48
N GLY A 125 -2.32 9.70 25.65
CA GLY A 125 -1.32 8.64 25.58
C GLY A 125 -0.53 8.41 26.87
N ASP A 126 -0.65 9.30 27.87
CA ASP A 126 -0.05 9.09 29.20
C ASP A 126 -0.84 8.14 30.11
N ASN A 127 -2.07 7.80 29.76
CA ASN A 127 -2.83 6.73 30.44
C ASN A 127 -2.52 5.33 29.86
N TYR A 128 -1.44 5.21 29.10
CA TYR A 128 -0.99 3.93 28.58
C TYR A 128 -0.44 3.05 29.74
N PRO A 129 -1.06 1.88 30.03
CA PRO A 129 -0.65 1.00 31.14
C PRO A 129 0.65 0.24 30.86
#